data_AF-A0A9P4NVN7-F1
#
_entry.id   AF-A0A9P4NVN7-F1
#
_cell.length_a   1.000
_cell.length_b   1.000
_cell.length_c   1.000
_cell.angle_alpha   90.00
_cell.angle_beta   90.00
_cell.angle_gamma   90.00
#
_symmetry.space_group_name_H-M   'P 1'
#
loop_
_entity.id
_entity.type
_entity.pdbx_description
1 polymer ?
#
loop_
_entity_poly.entity_id
_entity_poly.type
_entity_poly.pdbx_seq_one_letter_code
_entity_poly.pdbx_strand_id
1 'polypeptide(L)' 'ARRIPSQVTPSDGANTSCVDAANIIRTMGADVGTELEADLGCQPGKINCKVENSAVFDVMEKYS' A
#
# COMPACT_ATOMS: atom_id res chain seq x y z
N ALA A 1 -6.16 13.24 -36.61
CA ALA A 1 -6.22 12.02 -35.78
C ALA A 1 -5.38 12.24 -34.53
N ARG A 2 -6.02 12.32 -33.35
CA ARG A 2 -5.34 12.52 -32.06
C ARG A 2 -4.76 11.17 -31.63
N ARG A 3 -3.43 11.00 -31.62
CA ARG A 3 -2.80 9.85 -30.96
C ARG A 3 -2.96 10.05 -29.46
N ILE A 4 -3.91 9.34 -28.88
CA ILE A 4 -3.99 9.11 -27.45
C ILE A 4 -2.73 8.28 -27.12
N PRO A 5 -1.82 8.72 -26.25
CA PRO A 5 -0.78 7.83 -25.77
C PRO A 5 -1.49 6.67 -25.07
N SER A 6 -1.39 5.48 -25.69
CA SER A 6 -1.61 4.24 -24.97
C SER A 6 -0.71 4.24 -23.75
N GLN A 7 -1.24 3.75 -22.63
CA GLN A 7 -0.55 3.48 -21.37
C GLN A 7 -0.47 4.65 -20.37
N VAL A 8 -1.62 5.04 -19.82
CA VAL A 8 -1.73 4.92 -18.35
C VAL A 8 -2.05 3.45 -18.08
N THR A 9 -1.03 2.62 -17.92
CA THR A 9 -1.23 1.35 -17.22
C THR A 9 -1.63 1.70 -15.79
N PRO A 10 -2.72 1.15 -15.21
CA PRO A 10 -3.08 1.37 -13.81
C PRO A 10 -2.00 0.95 -12.79
N SER A 11 -0.89 0.38 -13.24
CA SER A 11 0.09 -0.31 -12.42
C SER A 11 1.27 0.54 -11.94
N ASP A 12 1.41 1.82 -12.33
CA ASP A 12 2.58 2.65 -11.94
C ASP A 12 2.25 3.82 -10.99
N GLY A 13 0.98 4.16 -10.79
CA GLY A 13 0.58 5.36 -10.04
C GLY A 13 -0.02 5.13 -8.65
N ALA A 14 -0.21 3.87 -8.25
CA ALA A 14 -0.95 3.55 -7.02
C ALA A 14 -0.32 2.38 -6.26
N ASN A 15 0.99 2.20 -6.35
CA ASN A 15 1.72 1.36 -5.41
C ASN A 15 2.55 2.22 -4.45
N THR A 16 2.45 1.93 -3.16
CA THR A 16 3.27 2.54 -2.12
C THR A 16 4.18 1.48 -1.51
N SER A 17 5.28 1.88 -0.88
CA SER A 17 6.13 0.92 -0.16
C SER A 17 5.37 0.40 1.04
N CYS A 18 5.58 -0.87 1.38
CA CYS A 18 4.97 -1.47 2.56
C CYS A 18 5.26 -0.69 3.85
N VAL A 19 6.49 -0.20 3.99
CA VAL A 19 6.91 0.61 5.14
C VAL A 19 6.19 1.96 5.18
N ASP A 20 6.01 2.60 4.02
CA ASP A 20 5.30 3.87 3.93
C ASP A 20 3.81 3.69 4.26
N ALA A 21 3.16 2.66 3.70
CA ALA A 21 1.80 2.28 4.04
C ALA A 21 1.64 1.96 5.54
N ALA A 22 2.55 1.13 6.08
CA ALA A 22 2.51 0.75 7.47
C ALA A 22 2.69 1.95 8.41
N ASN A 23 3.57 2.89 8.05
CA ASN A 23 3.73 4.13 8.81
C ASN A 23 2.48 5.00 8.79
N ILE A 24 1.83 5.17 7.63
CA ILE A 24 0.58 5.94 7.51
C ILE A 24 -0.50 5.35 8.42
N ILE A 25 -0.72 4.03 8.36
CA ILE A 25 -1.77 3.37 9.15
C ILE A 25 -1.43 3.41 10.66
N ARG A 26 -0.16 3.26 11.03
CA ARG A 26 0.30 3.45 12.44
C ARG A 26 0.05 4.86 12.97
N THR A 27 0.02 5.89 12.10
CA THR A 27 -0.35 7.24 12.55
C THR A 27 -1.84 7.38 12.85
N MET A 28 -2.68 6.48 12.34
CA MET A 28 -4.14 6.50 12.51
C MET A 28 -4.59 5.58 13.65
N GLY A 29 -3.93 4.44 13.83
CA GLY A 29 -4.16 3.49 14.94
C GLY A 29 -2.88 3.25 15.72
N ALA A 30 -2.84 3.64 16.99
CA ALA A 30 -1.61 3.74 17.78
C ALA A 30 -0.93 2.41 18.17
N ASP A 31 -1.53 1.25 17.90
CA ASP A 31 -1.04 -0.06 18.33
C ASP A 31 -0.99 -1.10 17.21
N VAL A 32 -0.68 -0.68 15.97
CA VAL A 32 -0.52 -1.65 14.87
C VAL A 32 0.92 -2.16 14.76
N GLY A 33 1.11 -3.42 15.18
CA GLY A 33 2.40 -4.12 15.18
C GLY A 33 2.91 -4.55 13.80
N THR A 34 3.75 -5.59 13.78
CA THR A 34 4.25 -6.22 12.55
C THR A 34 3.19 -7.00 11.77
N GLU A 35 2.03 -7.22 12.39
CA GLU A 35 0.83 -7.77 11.75
C GLU A 35 0.32 -6.91 10.59
N LEU A 36 0.53 -5.59 10.66
CA LEU A 36 0.16 -4.65 9.59
C LEU A 36 0.82 -4.98 8.26
N GLU A 37 2.10 -5.33 8.32
CA GLU A 37 2.89 -5.65 7.13
C GLU A 37 2.39 -6.95 6.51
N ALA A 38 1.93 -7.91 7.32
CA ALA A 38 1.32 -9.14 6.85
C ALA A 38 -0.09 -8.89 6.25
N ASP A 39 -0.90 -8.02 6.84
CA ASP A 39 -2.23 -7.61 6.33
C ASP A 39 -2.11 -6.86 5.00
N LEU A 40 -1.04 -6.05 4.85
CA LEU A 40 -0.65 -5.42 3.59
C LEU A 40 -0.10 -6.40 2.54
N GLY A 41 0.07 -7.68 2.90
CA GLY A 41 0.58 -8.73 2.00
C GLY A 41 2.10 -8.75 1.86
N CYS A 42 2.82 -8.01 2.71
CA CYS A 42 4.28 -8.01 2.73
C CYS A 42 4.80 -9.13 3.61
N GLN A 43 5.76 -9.90 3.09
CA GLN A 43 6.45 -10.89 3.92
C GLN A 43 7.42 -10.21 4.90
N PRO A 44 7.52 -10.71 6.14
CA PRO A 44 8.53 -10.24 7.08
C PRO A 44 9.93 -10.39 6.47
N GLY A 45 10.68 -9.28 6.43
CA GLY A 45 12.01 -9.21 5.79
C GLY A 45 12.02 -8.66 4.36
N LYS A 46 10.85 -8.45 3.72
CA LYS A 46 10.76 -7.75 2.42
C LYS A 46 10.31 -6.30 2.60
N ILE A 47 11.25 -5.49 3.06
CA ILE A 47 11.09 -4.05 3.34
C ILE A 47 10.70 -3.26 2.07
N ASN A 48 11.16 -3.73 0.90
CA ASN A 48 10.89 -3.12 -0.41
C ASN A 48 9.68 -3.74 -1.14
N CYS A 49 8.75 -4.35 -0.42
CA CYS A 49 7.49 -4.81 -0.99
C CYS A 49 6.66 -3.61 -1.47
N LYS A 50 6.22 -3.64 -2.73
CA LYS A 50 5.24 -2.69 -3.27
C LYS A 50 3.84 -3.22 -3.00
N VAL A 51 3.01 -2.38 -2.39
CA VAL A 51 1.61 -2.69 -2.07
C VAL A 51 0.67 -1.78 -2.83
N GLU A 52 -0.43 -2.34 -3.33
CA GLU A 52 -1.48 -1.56 -3.97
C GLU A 52 -2.17 -0.66 -2.96
N ASN A 53 -2.44 0.59 -3.35
CA ASN A 53 -3.18 1.54 -2.52
C ASN A 53 -4.56 0.98 -2.12
N SER A 54 -5.21 0.20 -2.98
CA SER A 54 -6.49 -0.47 -2.64
C SER A 54 -6.38 -1.33 -1.38
N ALA A 55 -5.27 -2.07 -1.21
CA ALA A 55 -5.02 -2.86 -0.01
C ALA A 55 -4.71 -1.96 1.19
N VAL A 56 -4.00 -0.85 0.98
CA VAL A 56 -3.73 0.14 2.04
C VAL A 56 -5.04 0.74 2.57
N PHE A 57 -6.00 1.07 1.69
CA PHE A 57 -7.30 1.60 2.10
C PHE A 57 -8.12 0.56 2.88
N ASP A 58 -8.16 -0.70 2.43
CA ASP A 58 -8.86 -1.78 3.12
C ASP A 58 -8.30 -2.02 4.53
N VAL A 59 -6.97 -2.07 4.64
CA VAL A 59 -6.28 -2.21 5.91
C VAL A 59 -6.46 -0.95 6.78
N MET A 60 -6.43 0.24 6.20
CA MET A 60 -6.70 1.50 6.91
C MET A 60 -8.12 1.55 7.49
N GLU A 61 -9.14 1.13 6.74
CA GLU A 61 -10.52 1.04 7.24
C GLU A 61 -10.64 0.01 8.37
N LYS A 62 -9.87 -1.08 8.31
CA LYS A 62 -9.83 -2.12 9.36
C LYS A 62 -9.18 -1.63 10.67
N TYR A 63 -8.24 -0.69 10.62
CA TYR A 63 -7.51 -0.15 11.78
C TYR A 63 -7.93 1.27 12.20
N SER A 64 -8.99 1.83 11.60
CA SER A 64 -9.59 3.13 11.99
C SER A 64 -10.55 3.04 13.17
#